data_AF-A0A936JLV8-F1
#
_entry.id   AF-A0A936JLV8-F1
#
_cell.length_a   1.000
_cell.length_b   1.000
_cell.length_c   1.000
_cell.angle_alpha   90.00
_cell.angle_beta   90.00
_cell.angle_gamma   90.00
#
_symmetry.space_group_name_H-M   'P 1'
#
loop_
_entity.id
_entity.type
_entity.pdbx_description
1 polymer ?
#
loop_
_entity_poly.entity_id
_entity_poly.type
_entity_poly.pdbx_seq_one_letter_code
_entity_poly.pdbx_strand_id
1 'polypeptide(L)'
;MVNPPAFVEPPVRIEPPAVVAPIAVAPPPAAPASAPQPPPMVPPVVRTDPEASSVVAAPPPPAQAPAPVASEEPPEKAATPPPAVSASPPVAAAAVETGIRATIIERLRAGVPAPLHGLAVAGADLSGLDMRGANLSGHDLGGAKLCKTNLTGARLGGARLVDAELEEADLSNADLAGADLTRATLTKTRMSGANIDNTNFTAAHGDGAIFDGSKGRATLFVRGQWLGASFRSIDVLSADFTGAALDGAILERAVIPDAKLNDARGKGANFDGARIDQVHADGAALVECTFRNVDAKGSIWENATLDGSSFDEARMENAVFVRTSCRATKFVNANLRGANFGKAQGDGADLGGANLDSADFRQARFCDARFEGAKLPNLLAPRADLARANFSHADLSNGSLRAAQLGGANLAHACLDGADLRDADLKRSVLFKASRTGAKLSGANTKDAIENDPNG
;
A
#
# COMPACT_ATOMS: atom_id res chain seq x y z
N MET A 1 74.41 1.65 -40.82
CA MET A 1 73.30 1.42 -39.89
C MET A 1 72.62 0.13 -40.29
N VAL A 2 72.93 -0.95 -39.59
CA VAL A 2 72.40 -2.30 -39.85
C VAL A 2 71.23 -2.49 -38.90
N ASN A 3 70.03 -2.75 -39.44
CA ASN A 3 68.83 -3.04 -38.66
C ASN A 3 69.01 -4.35 -37.86
N PRO A 4 68.65 -4.38 -36.58
CA PRO A 4 68.71 -5.61 -35.78
C PRO A 4 67.62 -6.62 -36.22
N PRO A 5 67.82 -7.93 -36.02
CA PRO A 5 66.89 -8.97 -36.47
C PRO A 5 65.59 -8.98 -35.63
N ALA A 6 64.49 -9.31 -36.30
CA ALA A 6 63.16 -9.41 -35.73
C ALA A 6 63.08 -10.54 -34.68
N PHE A 7 62.60 -10.19 -33.48
CA PHE A 7 62.22 -11.14 -32.44
C PHE A 7 60.95 -11.90 -32.89
N VAL A 8 61.04 -13.22 -32.99
CA VAL A 8 59.91 -14.11 -33.19
C VAL A 8 59.37 -14.48 -31.80
N GLU A 9 58.15 -14.04 -31.47
CA GLU A 9 57.47 -14.45 -30.24
C GLU A 9 57.11 -15.94 -30.29
N PRO A 10 57.29 -16.70 -29.19
CA PRO A 10 56.85 -18.10 -29.11
C PRO A 10 55.31 -18.19 -29.05
N PRO A 11 54.71 -19.28 -29.56
CA PRO A 11 53.26 -19.41 -29.67
C PRO A 11 52.58 -19.47 -28.28
N VAL A 12 51.49 -18.71 -28.15
CA VAL A 12 50.61 -18.69 -26.98
C VAL A 12 49.99 -20.08 -26.77
N ARG A 13 50.27 -20.71 -25.62
CA ARG A 13 49.56 -21.91 -25.18
C ARG A 13 48.15 -21.52 -24.75
N ILE A 14 47.15 -21.97 -25.50
CA ILE A 14 45.75 -21.91 -25.10
C ILE A 14 45.49 -23.10 -24.17
N GLU A 15 45.28 -22.84 -22.88
CA GLU A 15 44.81 -23.86 -21.94
C GLU A 15 43.32 -24.18 -22.21
N PRO A 16 42.91 -25.46 -22.12
CA PRO A 16 41.50 -25.84 -22.28
C PRO A 16 40.67 -25.28 -21.11
N PRO A 17 39.38 -24.95 -21.34
CA PRO A 17 38.52 -24.38 -20.30
C PRO A 17 38.34 -25.36 -19.13
N ALA A 18 38.40 -24.82 -17.91
CA ALA A 18 38.21 -25.57 -16.69
C ALA A 18 36.84 -26.28 -16.68
N VAL A 19 36.86 -27.59 -16.41
CA VAL A 19 35.66 -28.39 -16.19
C VAL A 19 34.96 -27.88 -14.92
N VAL A 20 33.81 -27.24 -15.09
CA VAL A 20 32.95 -26.83 -13.97
C VAL A 20 32.36 -28.09 -13.34
N ALA A 21 32.75 -28.38 -12.10
CA ALA A 21 32.16 -29.44 -11.30
C ALA A 21 30.65 -29.17 -11.06
N PRO A 22 29.79 -30.20 -11.03
CA PRO A 22 28.37 -30.00 -10.78
C PRO A 22 28.15 -29.42 -9.39
N ILE A 23 27.36 -28.34 -9.33
CA ILE A 23 26.91 -27.71 -8.09
C ILE A 23 26.04 -28.72 -7.34
N ALA A 24 26.49 -29.13 -6.16
CA ALA A 24 25.68 -29.91 -5.24
C ALA A 24 24.47 -29.09 -4.80
N VAL A 25 23.28 -29.52 -5.20
CA VAL A 25 22.00 -28.98 -4.70
C VAL A 25 21.88 -29.40 -3.24
N ALA A 26 21.85 -28.43 -2.33
CA ALA A 26 21.57 -28.69 -0.93
C ALA A 26 20.16 -29.30 -0.79
N PRO A 27 19.96 -30.32 0.07
CA PRO A 27 18.62 -30.85 0.32
C PRO A 27 17.72 -29.78 0.95
N PRO A 28 16.40 -29.81 0.69
CA PRO A 28 15.47 -28.85 1.26
C PRO A 28 15.49 -28.93 2.80
N PRO A 29 15.31 -27.80 3.50
CA PRO A 29 15.23 -27.80 4.96
C PRO A 29 14.04 -28.66 5.42
N ALA A 30 14.24 -29.39 6.52
CA ALA A 30 13.22 -30.21 7.13
C ALA A 30 11.99 -29.36 7.52
N ALA A 31 10.80 -29.91 7.32
CA ALA A 31 9.54 -29.26 7.70
C ALA A 31 9.56 -28.83 9.17
N PRO A 32 9.07 -27.62 9.51
CA PRO A 32 8.96 -27.20 10.90
C PRO A 32 8.04 -28.14 11.67
N ALA A 33 8.45 -28.53 12.87
CA ALA A 33 7.66 -29.34 13.78
C ALA A 33 6.29 -28.67 14.03
N SER A 34 5.22 -29.47 13.95
CA SER A 34 3.85 -29.04 14.19
C SER A 34 3.72 -28.23 15.49
N ALA A 35 3.18 -27.01 15.38
CA ALA A 35 2.84 -26.19 16.52
C ALA A 35 1.83 -26.93 17.43
N PRO A 36 1.93 -26.78 18.77
CA PRO A 36 0.98 -27.39 19.69
C PRO A 36 -0.43 -26.83 19.44
N GLN A 37 -1.43 -27.72 19.38
CA GLN A 37 -2.82 -27.34 19.18
C GLN A 37 -3.30 -26.41 20.30
N PRO A 38 -4.08 -25.36 19.98
CA PRO A 38 -4.71 -24.53 21.00
C PRO A 38 -5.73 -25.37 21.80
N PRO A 39 -5.88 -25.10 23.12
CA PRO A 39 -6.84 -25.82 23.95
C PRO A 39 -8.28 -25.59 23.43
N PRO A 40 -9.18 -26.57 23.61
CA PRO A 40 -10.54 -26.49 23.07
C PRO A 40 -11.29 -25.29 23.66
N MET A 41 -11.88 -24.47 22.78
CA MET A 41 -12.76 -23.37 23.15
C MET A 41 -13.98 -23.89 23.91
N VAL A 42 -14.17 -23.38 25.13
CA VAL A 42 -15.42 -23.51 25.89
C VAL A 42 -16.49 -22.68 25.16
N PRO A 43 -17.67 -23.24 24.82
CA PRO A 43 -18.73 -22.48 24.17
C PRO A 43 -19.26 -21.37 25.11
N PRO A 44 -19.63 -20.19 24.57
CA PRO A 44 -20.12 -19.10 25.39
C PRO A 44 -21.45 -19.48 26.05
N VAL A 45 -21.51 -19.27 27.37
CA VAL A 45 -22.73 -19.40 28.17
C VAL A 45 -23.73 -18.35 27.71
N VAL A 46 -24.84 -18.81 27.14
CA VAL A 46 -26.01 -17.99 26.86
C VAL A 46 -26.60 -17.54 28.19
N ARG A 47 -26.39 -16.27 28.55
CA ARG A 47 -27.21 -15.61 29.56
C ARG A 47 -28.44 -15.05 28.86
N THR A 48 -29.55 -15.76 29.02
CA THR A 48 -30.89 -15.18 28.86
C THR A 48 -31.16 -14.31 30.08
N ASP A 49 -31.53 -13.06 29.89
CA ASP A 49 -32.48 -12.34 30.74
C ASP A 49 -32.99 -11.07 30.03
N PRO A 50 -34.19 -10.57 30.41
CA PRO A 50 -35.22 -10.13 29.47
C PRO A 50 -35.37 -8.62 29.31
N GLU A 51 -36.29 -8.26 28.41
CA GLU A 51 -36.80 -6.93 28.03
C GLU A 51 -36.86 -5.87 29.15
N ALA A 52 -36.53 -4.60 28.81
CA ALA A 52 -37.49 -3.49 28.83
C ALA A 52 -36.87 -2.12 28.44
N SER A 53 -37.63 -1.43 27.58
CA SER A 53 -37.87 0.02 27.54
C SER A 53 -36.78 1.01 27.12
N SER A 54 -36.94 1.48 25.87
CA SER A 54 -37.08 2.89 25.46
C SER A 54 -36.51 3.98 26.39
N VAL A 55 -35.41 4.61 25.98
CA VAL A 55 -35.10 5.99 26.37
C VAL A 55 -34.70 6.77 25.12
N VAL A 56 -35.50 7.81 24.87
CA VAL A 56 -35.36 8.81 23.81
C VAL A 56 -34.09 9.62 24.03
N ALA A 57 -33.30 9.79 22.97
CA ALA A 57 -32.09 10.62 22.96
C ALA A 57 -32.45 12.10 23.20
N ALA A 58 -31.75 12.74 24.14
CA ALA A 58 -31.81 14.19 24.37
C ALA A 58 -31.04 14.95 23.27
N PRO A 59 -31.51 16.14 22.85
CA PRO A 59 -30.85 16.94 21.80
C PRO A 59 -29.60 17.69 22.34
N PRO A 60 -28.67 18.07 21.46
CA PRO A 60 -27.44 18.76 21.84
C PRO A 60 -27.71 20.22 22.29
N PRO A 61 -26.82 20.83 23.10
CA PRO A 61 -26.99 22.20 23.58
C PRO A 61 -26.86 23.24 22.45
N PRO A 62 -27.51 24.41 22.57
CA PRO A 62 -27.59 25.39 21.50
C PRO A 62 -26.28 26.15 21.29
N ALA A 63 -26.01 26.46 20.02
CA ALA A 63 -24.89 27.28 19.56
C ALA A 63 -24.94 28.70 20.15
N GLN A 64 -23.79 29.18 20.64
CA GLN A 64 -23.62 30.58 21.06
C GLN A 64 -23.62 31.51 19.83
N ALA A 65 -24.36 32.61 19.96
CA ALA A 65 -24.51 33.67 18.95
C ALA A 65 -23.22 34.51 18.79
N PRO A 66 -22.98 35.11 17.61
CA PRO A 66 -21.82 35.96 17.37
C PRO A 66 -22.00 37.36 17.99
N ALA A 67 -20.90 37.96 18.44
CA ALA A 67 -20.85 39.33 18.95
C ALA A 67 -21.09 40.37 17.82
N PRO A 68 -21.65 41.55 18.13
CA PRO A 68 -22.18 42.46 17.10
C PRO A 68 -21.11 43.31 16.42
N VAL A 69 -21.34 43.52 15.13
CA VAL A 69 -20.64 44.43 14.22
C VAL A 69 -21.02 45.87 14.57
N ALA A 70 -20.02 46.75 14.75
CA ALA A 70 -20.21 48.19 14.88
C ALA A 70 -19.83 48.90 13.57
N SER A 71 -20.70 49.83 13.19
CA SER A 71 -20.85 50.50 11.90
C SER A 71 -19.75 51.49 11.51
N GLU A 72 -19.58 51.63 10.19
CA GLU A 72 -18.76 52.63 9.47
C GLU A 72 -19.37 54.05 9.50
N GLU A 73 -18.49 55.08 9.56
CA GLU A 73 -18.41 56.29 8.70
C GLU A 73 -17.36 57.29 9.27
N PRO A 74 -16.83 58.30 8.52
CA PRO A 74 -16.22 58.34 7.18
C PRO A 74 -14.77 58.97 7.23
N PRO A 75 -14.04 59.22 6.11
CA PRO A 75 -12.57 59.28 6.11
C PRO A 75 -11.98 60.68 6.30
N GLU A 76 -10.90 60.80 7.07
CA GLU A 76 -10.11 62.03 7.18
C GLU A 76 -8.62 61.79 6.83
N LYS A 77 -8.23 62.46 5.74
CA LYS A 77 -6.90 62.89 5.25
C LYS A 77 -5.63 62.16 5.72
N ALA A 78 -4.93 61.65 4.71
CA ALA A 78 -3.54 61.24 4.71
C ALA A 78 -2.58 62.33 5.27
N ALA A 79 -1.77 61.92 6.25
CA ALA A 79 -0.52 62.55 6.61
C ALA A 79 0.59 61.49 6.56
N THR A 80 1.56 61.73 5.69
CA THR A 80 2.79 60.96 5.49
C THR A 80 3.63 60.89 6.77
N PRO A 81 4.15 59.72 7.19
CA PRO A 81 5.16 59.66 8.24
C PRO A 81 6.56 60.05 7.69
N PRO A 82 7.44 60.65 8.52
CA PRO A 82 8.82 61.00 8.15
C PRO A 82 9.73 59.75 8.12
N PRO A 83 10.94 59.84 7.53
CA PRO A 83 11.72 58.66 7.18
C PRO A 83 12.31 57.94 8.40
N ALA A 84 12.49 56.63 8.22
CA ALA A 84 13.07 55.70 9.17
C ALA A 84 14.46 56.16 9.66
N VAL A 85 14.60 56.29 10.98
CA VAL A 85 15.90 56.19 11.63
C VAL A 85 16.11 54.72 11.95
N SER A 86 17.02 54.10 11.21
CA SER A 86 17.54 52.76 11.47
C SER A 86 18.14 52.70 12.88
N ALA A 87 17.43 52.06 13.79
CA ALA A 87 17.98 51.52 15.01
C ALA A 87 17.68 50.02 14.99
N SER A 88 18.70 49.24 14.66
CA SER A 88 18.70 47.78 14.81
C SER A 88 18.21 47.43 16.22
N PRO A 89 17.28 46.47 16.38
CA PRO A 89 16.95 45.98 17.72
C PRO A 89 18.23 45.42 18.36
N PRO A 90 18.43 45.59 19.68
CA PRO A 90 19.59 45.01 20.34
C PRO A 90 19.51 43.50 20.15
N VAL A 91 20.62 42.93 19.66
CA VAL A 91 20.86 41.49 19.62
C VAL A 91 20.48 40.97 20.99
N ALA A 92 19.41 40.16 21.05
CA ALA A 92 19.03 39.45 22.25
C ALA A 92 20.29 38.78 22.78
N ALA A 93 20.72 39.16 23.99
CA ALA A 93 21.83 38.53 24.66
C ALA A 93 21.53 37.03 24.66
N ALA A 94 22.27 36.27 23.85
CA ALA A 94 22.12 34.84 23.74
C ALA A 94 22.23 34.29 25.17
N ALA A 95 21.13 33.72 25.68
CA ALA A 95 21.17 32.99 26.93
C ALA A 95 22.33 32.01 26.82
N VAL A 96 23.30 32.11 27.74
CA VAL A 96 24.45 31.21 27.76
C VAL A 96 23.87 29.82 27.96
N GLU A 97 23.81 29.03 26.88
CA GLU A 97 23.41 27.64 26.98
C GLU A 97 24.40 26.95 27.91
N THR A 98 23.88 26.29 28.95
CA THR A 98 24.69 25.50 29.89
C THR A 98 24.28 24.03 29.80
N GLY A 99 25.21 23.12 30.11
CA GLY A 99 24.94 21.68 30.18
C GLY A 99 25.28 20.91 28.91
N ILE A 100 24.61 19.75 28.74
CA ILE A 100 24.89 18.79 27.65
C ILE A 100 24.69 19.42 26.28
N ARG A 101 23.60 20.17 26.07
CA ARG A 101 23.30 20.85 24.81
C ARG A 101 24.41 21.82 24.38
N ALA A 102 24.90 22.64 25.31
CA ALA A 102 26.01 23.56 25.06
C ALA A 102 27.30 22.83 24.66
N THR A 103 27.60 21.72 25.35
CA THR A 103 28.74 20.86 25.02
C THR A 103 28.63 20.30 23.61
N ILE A 104 27.43 19.88 23.19
CA ILE A 104 27.17 19.35 21.85
C ILE A 104 27.36 20.45 20.80
N ILE A 105 26.85 21.66 21.05
CA ILE A 105 27.05 22.80 20.14
C ILE A 105 28.53 23.10 19.94
N GLU A 106 29.31 23.15 21.03
CA GLU A 106 30.75 23.41 20.93
C GLU A 106 31.46 22.31 20.13
N ARG A 107 31.09 21.03 20.33
CA ARG A 107 31.62 19.92 19.53
C ARG A 107 31.24 20.01 18.05
N LEU A 108 30.01 20.41 17.75
CA LEU A 108 29.56 20.64 16.37
C LEU A 108 30.30 21.81 15.71
N ARG A 109 30.49 22.93 16.43
CA ARG A 109 31.28 24.08 15.96
C ARG A 109 32.74 23.72 15.71
N ALA A 110 33.30 22.85 16.54
CA ALA A 110 34.65 22.32 16.38
C ALA A 110 34.77 21.25 15.28
N GLY A 111 33.67 20.88 14.60
CA GLY A 111 33.68 19.89 13.53
C GLY A 111 33.94 18.46 14.01
N VAL A 112 33.64 18.14 15.27
CA VAL A 112 33.82 16.80 15.83
C VAL A 112 32.84 15.82 15.16
N PRO A 113 33.30 14.75 14.48
CA PRO A 113 32.41 13.85 13.74
C PRO A 113 31.41 13.09 14.60
N ALA A 114 31.75 12.76 15.85
CA ALA A 114 30.89 12.08 16.82
C ALA A 114 30.56 13.02 17.99
N PRO A 115 29.69 14.03 17.78
CA PRO A 115 29.46 15.10 18.77
C PRO A 115 28.87 14.57 20.08
N LEU A 116 28.18 13.43 20.05
CA LEU A 116 27.51 12.84 21.22
C LEU A 116 28.37 11.84 22.00
N HIS A 117 29.59 11.54 21.53
CA HIS A 117 30.42 10.49 22.11
C HIS A 117 30.65 10.72 23.62
N GLY A 118 30.33 9.71 24.43
CA GLY A 118 30.48 9.75 25.89
C GLY A 118 29.47 10.62 26.64
N LEU A 119 28.42 11.12 25.97
CA LEU A 119 27.36 11.91 26.60
C LEU A 119 26.10 11.04 26.79
N ALA A 120 25.43 11.21 27.94
CA ALA A 120 24.08 10.68 28.15
C ALA A 120 23.07 11.66 27.52
N VAL A 121 22.51 11.31 26.36
CA VAL A 121 21.70 12.21 25.53
C VAL A 121 20.24 11.78 25.38
N ALA A 122 19.82 10.71 26.07
CA ALA A 122 18.41 10.35 26.17
C ALA A 122 17.62 11.50 26.81
N GLY A 123 16.48 11.87 26.21
CA GLY A 123 15.67 13.00 26.61
C GLY A 123 16.28 14.38 26.38
N ALA A 124 17.49 14.48 25.80
CA ALA A 124 18.15 15.77 25.61
C ALA A 124 17.46 16.61 24.53
N ASP A 125 17.49 17.93 24.70
CA ASP A 125 17.06 18.87 23.67
C ASP A 125 18.18 19.13 22.66
N LEU A 126 17.99 18.60 21.46
CA LEU A 126 18.87 18.72 20.29
C LEU A 126 18.15 19.45 19.14
N SER A 127 17.02 20.11 19.43
CA SER A 127 16.15 20.72 18.44
C SER A 127 16.86 21.84 17.69
N GLY A 128 16.66 21.89 16.37
CA GLY A 128 17.22 22.92 15.48
C GLY A 128 18.74 22.88 15.31
N LEU A 129 19.43 21.85 15.84
CA LEU A 129 20.87 21.72 15.64
C LEU A 129 21.22 21.31 14.20
N ASP A 130 22.38 21.76 13.73
CA ASP A 130 22.99 21.28 12.49
C ASP A 130 23.91 20.10 12.82
N MET A 131 23.46 18.90 12.50
CA MET A 131 24.13 17.61 12.73
C MET A 131 24.36 16.88 11.39
N ARG A 132 24.52 17.62 10.30
CA ARG A 132 24.79 17.04 8.97
C ARG A 132 26.02 16.14 9.00
N GLY A 133 25.86 14.91 8.51
CA GLY A 133 26.93 13.92 8.46
C GLY A 133 27.43 13.43 9.82
N ALA A 134 26.80 13.84 10.93
CA ALA A 134 27.25 13.45 12.27
C ALA A 134 27.13 11.94 12.48
N ASN A 135 28.08 11.37 13.21
CA ASN A 135 28.05 9.97 13.63
C ASN A 135 27.30 9.85 14.96
N LEU A 136 26.07 9.37 14.87
CA LEU A 136 25.15 9.07 15.97
C LEU A 136 24.89 7.55 16.10
N SER A 137 25.62 6.72 15.36
CA SER A 137 25.43 5.27 15.33
C SER A 137 25.52 4.66 16.72
N GLY A 138 24.58 3.77 17.05
CA GLY A 138 24.50 3.07 18.33
C GLY A 138 24.21 3.94 19.56
N HIS A 139 23.98 5.25 19.41
CA HIS A 139 23.69 6.12 20.55
C HIS A 139 22.26 5.93 21.03
N ASP A 140 22.07 6.15 22.34
CA ASP A 140 20.76 6.19 22.96
C ASP A 140 20.19 7.61 22.95
N LEU A 141 19.28 7.84 22.00
CA LEU A 141 18.52 9.06 21.76
C LEU A 141 17.05 8.89 22.17
N GLY A 142 16.75 7.92 23.04
CA GLY A 142 15.38 7.68 23.49
C GLY A 142 14.76 8.94 24.11
N GLY A 143 13.59 9.35 23.63
CA GLY A 143 12.89 10.57 24.06
C GLY A 143 13.60 11.88 23.73
N ALA A 144 14.69 11.88 22.96
CA ALA A 144 15.40 13.10 22.61
C ALA A 144 14.55 14.00 21.71
N LYS A 145 14.69 15.32 21.88
CA LYS A 145 14.03 16.32 21.04
C LYS A 145 14.93 16.69 19.88
N LEU A 146 14.50 16.34 18.68
CA LEU A 146 15.21 16.53 17.41
C LEU A 146 14.35 17.37 16.44
N CYS A 147 13.36 18.10 16.94
CA CYS A 147 12.46 18.90 16.12
C CYS A 147 13.28 19.89 15.28
N LYS A 148 13.03 19.91 13.97
CA LYS A 148 13.73 20.79 13.00
C LYS A 148 15.24 20.64 12.94
N THR A 149 15.80 19.55 13.49
CA THR A 149 17.24 19.27 13.44
C THR A 149 17.64 18.85 12.03
N ASN A 150 18.78 19.34 11.56
CA ASN A 150 19.35 18.92 10.28
C ASN A 150 20.27 17.71 10.48
N LEU A 151 19.79 16.54 10.11
CA LEU A 151 20.47 15.25 10.16
C LEU A 151 20.80 14.73 8.75
N THR A 152 20.86 15.62 7.76
CA THR A 152 21.12 15.21 6.36
C THR A 152 22.44 14.45 6.29
N GLY A 153 22.40 13.23 5.73
CA GLY A 153 23.58 12.36 5.60
C GLY A 153 24.16 11.85 6.93
N ALA A 154 23.49 12.06 8.07
CA ALA A 154 23.95 11.58 9.36
C ALA A 154 23.95 10.04 9.41
N ARG A 155 24.82 9.48 10.27
CA ARG A 155 24.90 8.04 10.51
C ARG A 155 24.18 7.72 11.81
N LEU A 156 23.03 7.07 11.70
CA LEU A 156 22.19 6.64 12.81
C LEU A 156 22.08 5.11 12.89
N GLY A 157 22.95 4.37 12.19
CA GLY A 157 22.93 2.91 12.20
C GLY A 157 22.91 2.33 13.62
N GLY A 158 21.90 1.52 13.94
CA GLY A 158 21.69 0.92 15.26
C GLY A 158 21.37 1.91 16.39
N ALA A 159 21.10 3.19 16.11
CA ALA A 159 20.74 4.17 17.14
C ALA A 159 19.35 3.86 17.73
N ARG A 160 19.18 4.13 19.02
CA ARG A 160 17.90 3.97 19.71
C ARG A 160 17.21 5.33 19.81
N LEU A 161 16.12 5.51 19.08
CA LEU A 161 15.31 6.73 18.95
C LEU A 161 13.88 6.50 19.45
N VAL A 162 13.69 5.55 20.35
CA VAL A 162 12.38 5.19 20.91
C VAL A 162 11.77 6.41 21.58
N ASP A 163 10.51 6.72 21.26
CA ASP A 163 9.78 7.91 21.74
C ASP A 163 10.46 9.27 21.40
N ALA A 164 11.42 9.33 20.48
CA ALA A 164 12.08 10.59 20.09
C ALA A 164 11.13 11.51 19.28
N GLU A 165 11.31 12.83 19.43
CA GLU A 165 10.53 13.86 18.74
C GLU A 165 11.33 14.38 17.53
N LEU A 166 10.98 13.98 16.30
CA LEU A 166 11.70 14.34 15.05
C LEU A 166 10.85 15.23 14.12
N GLU A 167 9.85 15.92 14.66
CA GLU A 167 8.93 16.76 13.86
C GLU A 167 9.71 17.76 13.00
N GLU A 168 9.41 17.77 11.69
CA GLU A 168 10.06 18.64 10.71
C GLU A 168 11.60 18.51 10.64
N ALA A 169 12.19 17.45 11.22
CA ALA A 169 13.62 17.16 11.08
C ALA A 169 13.97 16.72 9.65
N ASP A 170 15.22 16.92 9.24
CA ASP A 170 15.72 16.51 7.93
C ASP A 170 16.75 15.39 8.06
N LEU A 171 16.33 14.15 7.82
CA LEU A 171 17.14 12.94 7.72
C LEU A 171 17.39 12.52 6.26
N SER A 172 17.30 13.45 5.29
CA SER A 172 17.54 13.11 3.89
C SER A 172 18.93 12.49 3.71
N ASN A 173 19.00 11.38 2.97
CA ASN A 173 20.22 10.58 2.75
C ASN A 173 20.92 10.06 4.02
N ALA A 174 20.24 10.07 5.18
CA ALA A 174 20.80 9.51 6.42
C ALA A 174 20.88 7.98 6.35
N ASP A 175 21.80 7.40 7.13
CA ASP A 175 21.90 5.96 7.33
C ASP A 175 21.20 5.54 8.63
N LEU A 176 19.98 5.02 8.52
CA LEU A 176 19.13 4.55 9.63
C LEU A 176 19.18 3.02 9.80
N ALA A 177 20.15 2.33 9.18
CA ALA A 177 20.19 0.88 9.18
C ALA A 177 20.11 0.29 10.61
N GLY A 178 19.07 -0.50 10.89
CA GLY A 178 18.85 -1.12 12.20
C GLY A 178 18.51 -0.14 13.33
N ALA A 179 18.23 1.14 13.03
CA ALA A 179 17.79 2.10 14.04
C ALA A 179 16.38 1.76 14.57
N ASP A 180 16.15 2.05 15.84
CA ASP A 180 14.86 1.82 16.50
C ASP A 180 14.12 3.14 16.75
N LEU A 181 13.15 3.46 15.90
CA LEU A 181 12.24 4.61 15.99
C LEU A 181 10.85 4.20 16.50
N THR A 182 10.76 3.13 17.30
CA THR A 182 9.49 2.71 17.89
C THR A 182 8.83 3.87 18.64
N ARG A 183 7.56 4.16 18.31
CA ARG A 183 6.76 5.27 18.87
C ARG A 183 7.33 6.68 18.69
N ALA A 184 8.35 6.87 17.85
CA ALA A 184 8.87 8.20 17.56
C ALA A 184 7.82 9.07 16.84
N THR A 185 7.90 10.38 17.03
CA THR A 185 7.09 11.35 16.26
C THR A 185 7.90 11.83 15.06
N LEU A 186 7.41 11.53 13.86
CA LEU A 186 8.04 11.77 12.57
C LEU A 186 7.19 12.70 11.68
N THR A 187 6.32 13.51 12.29
CA THR A 187 5.39 14.37 11.54
C THR A 187 6.17 15.33 10.65
N LYS A 188 5.90 15.29 9.34
CA LYS A 188 6.59 16.07 8.30
C LYS A 188 8.11 15.91 8.27
N THR A 189 8.64 14.85 8.87
CA THR A 189 10.07 14.54 8.82
C THR A 189 10.47 14.16 7.40
N ARG A 190 11.61 14.68 6.92
CA ARG A 190 12.16 14.35 5.61
C ARG A 190 13.16 13.22 5.75
N MET A 191 12.99 12.14 5.00
CA MET A 191 13.85 10.95 4.99
C MET A 191 14.21 10.56 3.55
N SER A 192 14.08 11.47 2.57
CA SER A 192 14.29 11.16 1.17
C SER A 192 15.67 10.56 0.91
N GLY A 193 15.73 9.44 0.19
CA GLY A 193 16.97 8.74 -0.14
C GLY A 193 17.70 8.10 1.05
N ALA A 194 17.07 8.02 2.23
CA ALA A 194 17.68 7.40 3.41
C ALA A 194 17.85 5.88 3.22
N ASN A 195 18.85 5.33 3.90
CA ASN A 195 18.97 3.89 4.09
C ASN A 195 18.16 3.49 5.34
N ILE A 196 17.04 2.82 5.14
CA ILE A 196 16.10 2.38 6.19
C ILE A 196 16.08 0.85 6.35
N ASP A 197 17.18 0.21 5.98
CA ASP A 197 17.35 -1.23 6.10
C ASP A 197 17.20 -1.70 7.55
N ASN A 198 16.30 -2.65 7.81
CA ASN A 198 15.98 -3.15 9.15
C ASN A 198 15.60 -2.05 10.17
N THR A 199 15.21 -0.86 9.72
CA THR A 199 14.75 0.21 10.61
C THR A 199 13.36 -0.12 11.17
N ASN A 200 13.18 0.14 12.47
CA ASN A 200 11.93 -0.11 13.16
C ASN A 200 11.15 1.19 13.39
N PHE A 201 10.05 1.39 12.66
CA PHE A 201 9.09 2.48 12.84
C PHE A 201 7.78 2.01 13.49
N THR A 202 7.81 0.91 14.25
CA THR A 202 6.60 0.35 14.86
C THR A 202 5.91 1.39 15.75
N ALA A 203 4.61 1.58 15.52
CA ALA A 203 3.76 2.55 16.24
C ALA A 203 4.25 4.00 16.20
N ALA A 204 5.11 4.36 15.23
CA ALA A 204 5.54 5.75 15.02
C ALA A 204 4.42 6.62 14.43
N HIS A 205 4.52 7.94 14.62
CA HIS A 205 3.57 8.93 14.15
C HIS A 205 4.20 9.82 13.07
N GLY A 206 4.07 9.46 11.81
CA GLY A 206 4.71 10.11 10.67
C GLY A 206 3.73 10.74 9.68
N ASP A 207 2.73 11.46 10.16
CA ASP A 207 1.80 12.18 9.28
C ASP A 207 2.55 13.18 8.39
N GLY A 208 2.34 13.09 7.08
CA GLY A 208 3.05 13.88 6.08
C GLY A 208 4.57 13.65 6.01
N ALA A 209 5.10 12.59 6.63
CA ALA A 209 6.51 12.22 6.49
C ALA A 209 6.87 11.88 5.04
N ILE A 210 8.13 12.10 4.65
CA ILE A 210 8.60 11.92 3.27
C ILE A 210 9.72 10.89 3.23
N PHE A 211 9.41 9.69 2.74
CA PHE A 211 10.35 8.57 2.54
C PHE A 211 10.81 8.42 1.09
N ASP A 212 10.49 9.38 0.22
CA ASP A 212 10.72 9.26 -1.23
C ASP A 212 12.13 8.78 -1.60
N GLY A 213 12.21 7.74 -2.42
CA GLY A 213 13.47 7.16 -2.89
C GLY A 213 14.33 6.46 -1.82
N SER A 214 13.83 6.33 -0.58
CA SER A 214 14.52 5.57 0.47
C SER A 214 14.63 4.10 0.11
N LYS A 215 15.63 3.42 0.67
CA LYS A 215 15.91 2.02 0.36
C LYS A 215 16.11 1.21 1.63
N GLY A 216 15.70 -0.06 1.59
CA GLY A 216 15.94 -0.97 2.70
C GLY A 216 15.38 -2.36 2.46
N ARG A 217 15.53 -3.22 3.45
CA ARG A 217 14.90 -4.53 3.52
C ARG A 217 14.33 -4.70 4.92
N ALA A 218 13.22 -5.42 5.04
CA ALA A 218 12.59 -5.77 6.31
C ALA A 218 12.33 -4.55 7.23
N THR A 219 12.02 -3.39 6.63
CA THR A 219 11.63 -2.19 7.38
C THR A 219 10.26 -2.38 8.02
N LEU A 220 10.11 -1.99 9.29
CA LEU A 220 8.87 -2.18 10.03
C LEU A 220 8.10 -0.85 10.13
N PHE A 221 6.92 -0.78 9.54
CA PHE A 221 5.94 0.31 9.66
C PHE A 221 4.71 -0.10 10.49
N VAL A 222 4.82 -1.23 11.19
CA VAL A 222 3.75 -1.92 11.92
C VAL A 222 2.99 -0.97 12.84
N ARG A 223 1.67 -0.87 12.65
CA ARG A 223 0.75 -0.02 13.45
C ARG A 223 1.15 1.47 13.51
N GLY A 224 2.01 1.93 12.61
CA GLY A 224 2.38 3.34 12.48
C GLY A 224 1.25 4.18 11.87
N GLN A 225 1.31 5.48 12.08
CA GLN A 225 0.40 6.46 11.49
C GLN A 225 1.13 7.24 10.40
N TRP A 226 0.62 7.17 9.18
CA TRP A 226 1.27 7.71 7.98
C TRP A 226 0.27 8.48 7.11
N LEU A 227 -0.64 9.23 7.74
CA LEU A 227 -1.67 10.00 7.03
C LEU A 227 -1.00 10.98 6.06
N GLY A 228 -1.30 10.86 4.77
CA GLY A 228 -0.71 11.71 3.73
C GLY A 228 0.81 11.61 3.60
N ALA A 229 1.45 10.59 4.19
CA ALA A 229 2.89 10.38 4.04
C ALA A 229 3.25 9.99 2.60
N SER A 230 4.45 10.37 2.18
CA SER A 230 4.95 10.09 0.84
C SER A 230 6.01 8.99 0.89
N PHE A 231 5.79 7.96 0.09
CA PHE A 231 6.67 6.80 -0.14
C PHE A 231 6.98 6.67 -1.63
N ARG A 232 7.02 7.78 -2.37
CA ARG A 232 7.18 7.76 -3.84
C ARG A 232 8.50 7.10 -4.19
N SER A 233 8.45 6.09 -5.05
CA SER A 233 9.65 5.36 -5.51
C SER A 233 10.51 4.80 -4.37
N ILE A 234 9.93 4.53 -3.19
CA ILE A 234 10.60 3.79 -2.13
C ILE A 234 10.95 2.38 -2.64
N ASP A 235 12.08 1.83 -2.22
CA ASP A 235 12.51 0.46 -2.57
C ASP A 235 12.78 -0.32 -1.29
N VAL A 236 11.73 -0.96 -0.76
CA VAL A 236 11.78 -1.70 0.51
C VAL A 236 11.23 -3.11 0.35
N LEU A 237 12.13 -4.07 0.22
CA LEU A 237 11.80 -5.49 0.12
C LEU A 237 11.29 -6.02 1.47
N SER A 238 10.19 -6.77 1.45
CA SER A 238 9.63 -7.44 2.64
C SER A 238 9.30 -6.47 3.78
N ALA A 239 8.89 -5.25 3.45
CA ALA A 239 8.45 -4.28 4.44
C ALA A 239 7.15 -4.72 5.13
N ASP A 240 7.00 -4.37 6.41
CA ASP A 240 5.85 -4.76 7.21
C ASP A 240 5.01 -3.53 7.58
N PHE A 241 3.86 -3.36 6.91
CA PHE A 241 2.86 -2.33 7.16
C PHE A 241 1.64 -2.89 7.92
N THR A 242 1.78 -4.02 8.61
CA THR A 242 0.65 -4.64 9.32
C THR A 242 -0.03 -3.66 10.27
N GLY A 243 -1.33 -3.46 10.12
CA GLY A 243 -2.15 -2.55 10.92
C GLY A 243 -1.80 -1.05 10.77
N ALA A 244 -0.98 -0.68 9.79
CA ALA A 244 -0.58 0.71 9.57
C ALA A 244 -1.75 1.57 9.06
N ALA A 245 -1.70 2.87 9.38
CA ALA A 245 -2.58 3.88 8.83
C ALA A 245 -1.93 4.55 7.64
N LEU A 246 -2.49 4.37 6.45
CA LEU A 246 -1.98 4.85 5.17
C LEU A 246 -2.99 5.75 4.47
N ASP A 247 -3.97 6.30 5.19
CA ASP A 247 -5.00 7.16 4.61
C ASP A 247 -4.34 8.31 3.80
N GLY A 248 -4.72 8.47 2.54
CA GLY A 248 -4.12 9.45 1.63
C GLY A 248 -2.61 9.30 1.37
N ALA A 249 -1.97 8.22 1.83
CA ALA A 249 -0.54 8.00 1.62
C ALA A 249 -0.23 7.78 0.14
N ILE A 250 0.97 8.17 -0.26
CA ILE A 250 1.41 8.17 -1.65
C ILE A 250 2.52 7.14 -1.84
N LEU A 251 2.20 6.02 -2.46
CA LEU A 251 3.10 4.92 -2.80
C LEU A 251 3.32 4.81 -4.32
N GLU A 252 3.19 5.91 -5.05
CA GLU A 252 3.40 5.94 -6.50
C GLU A 252 4.80 5.39 -6.87
N ARG A 253 4.81 4.41 -7.77
CA ARG A 253 6.03 3.72 -8.24
C ARG A 253 6.88 3.12 -7.11
N ALA A 254 6.28 2.87 -5.95
CA ALA A 254 6.93 2.16 -4.86
C ALA A 254 7.30 0.74 -5.29
N VAL A 255 8.39 0.22 -4.77
CA VAL A 255 8.84 -1.16 -4.92
C VAL A 255 8.80 -1.78 -3.54
N ILE A 256 7.73 -2.54 -3.28
CA ILE A 256 7.49 -3.22 -2.00
C ILE A 256 7.07 -4.69 -2.19
N PRO A 257 7.84 -5.50 -2.92
CA PRO A 257 7.54 -6.91 -3.09
C PRO A 257 7.62 -7.65 -1.75
N ASP A 258 6.83 -8.72 -1.63
CA ASP A 258 6.72 -9.56 -0.42
C ASP A 258 6.35 -8.77 0.85
N ALA A 259 5.76 -7.58 0.69
CA ALA A 259 5.36 -6.76 1.81
C ALA A 259 4.11 -7.29 2.51
N LYS A 260 3.93 -6.91 3.77
CA LYS A 260 2.71 -7.18 4.53
C LYS A 260 1.90 -5.91 4.68
N LEU A 261 0.65 -5.96 4.26
CA LEU A 261 -0.39 -4.94 4.44
C LEU A 261 -1.56 -5.50 5.27
N ASN A 262 -1.37 -6.63 5.95
CA ASN A 262 -2.40 -7.25 6.77
C ASN A 262 -3.04 -6.23 7.73
N ASP A 263 -4.37 -6.18 7.75
CA ASP A 263 -5.15 -5.24 8.58
C ASP A 263 -4.79 -3.74 8.41
N ALA A 264 -4.04 -3.37 7.38
CA ALA A 264 -3.73 -1.97 7.10
C ALA A 264 -4.99 -1.22 6.67
N ARG A 265 -5.09 0.05 7.07
CA ARG A 265 -6.12 0.98 6.57
C ARG A 265 -5.47 2.00 5.66
N GLY A 266 -6.13 2.40 4.59
CA GLY A 266 -5.51 3.35 3.67
C GLY A 266 -6.50 4.03 2.75
N LYS A 267 -7.57 4.62 3.28
CA LYS A 267 -8.58 5.24 2.43
C LYS A 267 -7.94 6.26 1.49
N GLY A 268 -8.19 6.16 0.18
CA GLY A 268 -7.67 7.11 -0.80
C GLY A 268 -6.15 7.04 -1.02
N ALA A 269 -5.48 5.98 -0.56
CA ALA A 269 -4.05 5.80 -0.81
C ALA A 269 -3.77 5.54 -2.31
N ASN A 270 -2.62 6.01 -2.78
CA ASN A 270 -2.22 5.93 -4.17
C ASN A 270 -1.02 4.99 -4.36
N PHE A 271 -1.21 3.86 -5.03
CA PHE A 271 -0.21 2.85 -5.37
C PHE A 271 0.06 2.78 -6.89
N ASP A 272 -0.25 3.84 -7.63
CA ASP A 272 -0.14 3.81 -9.09
C ASP A 272 1.29 3.49 -9.56
N GLY A 273 1.40 2.55 -10.49
CA GLY A 273 2.67 2.06 -11.03
C GLY A 273 3.57 1.37 -10.01
N ALA A 274 3.08 1.07 -8.81
CA ALA A 274 3.86 0.36 -7.79
C ALA A 274 4.10 -1.10 -8.19
N ARG A 275 5.15 -1.68 -7.62
CA ARG A 275 5.47 -3.10 -7.67
C ARG A 275 5.26 -3.70 -6.29
N ILE A 276 4.18 -4.47 -6.16
CA ILE A 276 3.69 -5.10 -4.94
C ILE A 276 3.49 -6.62 -5.14
N ASP A 277 4.35 -7.26 -5.96
CA ASP A 277 4.33 -8.70 -6.19
C ASP A 277 4.32 -9.46 -4.85
N GLN A 278 3.50 -10.49 -4.76
CA GLN A 278 3.39 -11.35 -3.56
C GLN A 278 3.07 -10.59 -2.27
N VAL A 279 2.45 -9.41 -2.34
CA VAL A 279 2.01 -8.70 -1.13
C VAL A 279 0.90 -9.46 -0.41
N HIS A 280 0.93 -9.46 0.92
CA HIS A 280 -0.11 -10.04 1.76
C HIS A 280 -0.96 -8.93 2.38
N ALA A 281 -2.19 -8.77 1.91
CA ALA A 281 -3.12 -7.72 2.34
C ALA A 281 -4.40 -8.31 2.96
N ASP A 282 -4.30 -9.44 3.66
CA ASP A 282 -5.45 -10.07 4.30
C ASP A 282 -6.09 -9.12 5.32
N GLY A 283 -7.41 -8.96 5.25
CA GLY A 283 -8.17 -8.07 6.14
C GLY A 283 -7.90 -6.57 5.94
N ALA A 284 -7.08 -6.17 4.96
CA ALA A 284 -6.77 -4.77 4.72
C ALA A 284 -8.02 -3.99 4.26
N ALA A 285 -8.14 -2.74 4.71
CA ALA A 285 -9.19 -1.80 4.31
C ALA A 285 -8.59 -0.68 3.43
N LEU A 286 -8.56 -0.94 2.13
CA LEU A 286 -7.98 -0.06 1.09
C LEU A 286 -9.09 0.40 0.13
N VAL A 287 -9.98 1.22 0.70
CA VAL A 287 -11.19 1.76 0.05
C VAL A 287 -10.85 3.04 -0.71
N GLU A 288 -11.45 3.23 -1.88
CA GLU A 288 -11.23 4.40 -2.75
C GLU A 288 -9.75 4.62 -3.13
N CYS A 289 -8.96 3.56 -3.15
CA CYS A 289 -7.53 3.60 -3.49
C CYS A 289 -7.29 3.50 -5.00
N THR A 290 -6.12 3.94 -5.44
CA THR A 290 -5.66 3.73 -6.82
C THR A 290 -4.49 2.76 -6.86
N PHE A 291 -4.56 1.81 -7.77
CA PHE A 291 -3.57 0.76 -8.07
C PHE A 291 -3.40 0.65 -9.60
N ARG A 292 -3.50 1.78 -10.31
CA ARG A 292 -3.46 1.78 -11.76
C ARG A 292 -2.08 1.38 -12.24
N ASN A 293 -2.00 0.51 -13.25
CA ASN A 293 -0.73 0.00 -13.77
C ASN A 293 0.16 -0.67 -12.69
N VAL A 294 -0.42 -1.18 -11.60
CA VAL A 294 0.34 -1.87 -10.55
C VAL A 294 0.81 -3.25 -11.02
N ASP A 295 2.00 -3.68 -10.60
CA ASP A 295 2.44 -5.07 -10.69
C ASP A 295 2.20 -5.76 -9.34
N ALA A 296 1.23 -6.66 -9.28
CA ALA A 296 0.75 -7.29 -8.06
C ALA A 296 0.54 -8.80 -8.28
N LYS A 297 1.46 -9.46 -8.99
CA LYS A 297 1.37 -10.90 -9.28
C LYS A 297 1.35 -11.73 -8.02
N GLY A 298 0.39 -12.66 -7.95
CA GLY A 298 0.16 -13.56 -6.81
C GLY A 298 0.00 -12.84 -5.47
N SER A 299 -0.45 -11.58 -5.50
CA SER A 299 -0.85 -10.85 -4.30
C SER A 299 -2.08 -11.50 -3.64
N ILE A 300 -2.16 -11.37 -2.31
CA ILE A 300 -3.21 -11.95 -1.49
C ILE A 300 -4.04 -10.82 -0.88
N TRP A 301 -5.35 -10.86 -1.10
CA TRP A 301 -6.32 -9.86 -0.66
C TRP A 301 -7.48 -10.50 0.11
N GLU A 302 -7.27 -11.66 0.75
CA GLU A 302 -8.35 -12.39 1.38
C GLU A 302 -9.05 -11.56 2.47
N ASN A 303 -10.37 -11.53 2.44
CA ASN A 303 -11.19 -10.74 3.37
C ASN A 303 -10.88 -9.23 3.37
N ALA A 304 -10.11 -8.73 2.40
CA ALA A 304 -9.86 -7.29 2.27
C ALA A 304 -11.11 -6.54 1.81
N THR A 305 -11.11 -5.22 2.03
CA THR A 305 -12.12 -4.28 1.52
C THR A 305 -11.46 -3.33 0.54
N LEU A 306 -11.84 -3.44 -0.73
CA LEU A 306 -11.30 -2.71 -1.89
C LEU A 306 -12.37 -1.86 -2.59
N ASP A 307 -13.47 -1.59 -1.89
CA ASP A 307 -14.64 -0.92 -2.46
C ASP A 307 -14.26 0.45 -3.08
N GLY A 308 -14.74 0.69 -4.29
CA GLY A 308 -14.48 1.93 -5.04
C GLY A 308 -13.03 2.12 -5.51
N SER A 309 -12.13 1.16 -5.26
CA SER A 309 -10.74 1.25 -5.69
C SER A 309 -10.57 0.96 -7.19
N SER A 310 -9.45 1.37 -7.78
CA SER A 310 -9.14 1.12 -9.21
C SER A 310 -7.84 0.35 -9.37
N PHE A 311 -7.92 -0.81 -10.02
CA PHE A 311 -6.84 -1.67 -10.50
C PHE A 311 -6.79 -1.65 -12.03
N ASP A 312 -7.11 -0.52 -12.65
CA ASP A 312 -7.11 -0.41 -14.11
C ASP A 312 -5.70 -0.69 -14.64
N GLU A 313 -5.62 -1.52 -15.70
CA GLU A 313 -4.37 -1.94 -16.34
C GLU A 313 -3.39 -2.69 -15.41
N ALA A 314 -3.87 -3.17 -14.25
CA ALA A 314 -3.04 -3.89 -13.29
C ALA A 314 -2.61 -5.27 -13.80
N ARG A 315 -1.43 -5.72 -13.35
CA ARG A 315 -0.93 -7.09 -13.56
C ARG A 315 -1.11 -7.88 -12.28
N MET A 316 -2.08 -8.78 -12.28
CA MET A 316 -2.56 -9.48 -11.08
C MET A 316 -2.74 -10.98 -11.36
N GLU A 317 -1.85 -11.56 -12.17
CA GLU A 317 -1.87 -12.99 -12.47
C GLU A 317 -1.81 -13.81 -11.18
N ASN A 318 -2.72 -14.77 -11.04
CA ASN A 318 -2.88 -15.63 -9.87
C ASN A 318 -3.12 -14.89 -8.54
N ALA A 319 -3.59 -13.64 -8.57
CA ALA A 319 -3.94 -12.93 -7.35
C ALA A 319 -5.16 -13.56 -6.65
N VAL A 320 -5.21 -13.46 -5.32
CA VAL A 320 -6.23 -14.09 -4.48
C VAL A 320 -7.14 -13.01 -3.87
N PHE A 321 -8.42 -13.05 -4.22
CA PHE A 321 -9.49 -12.17 -3.75
C PHE A 321 -10.60 -12.94 -3.01
N VAL A 322 -10.23 -14.01 -2.30
CA VAL A 322 -11.20 -14.87 -1.64
C VAL A 322 -11.92 -14.09 -0.52
N ARG A 323 -13.26 -14.07 -0.56
CA ARG A 323 -14.11 -13.31 0.37
C ARG A 323 -13.83 -11.80 0.42
N THR A 324 -13.14 -11.26 -0.56
CA THR A 324 -12.84 -9.82 -0.65
C THR A 324 -14.12 -9.05 -0.99
N SER A 325 -14.28 -7.87 -0.39
CA SER A 325 -15.24 -6.87 -0.89
C SER A 325 -14.55 -6.03 -1.95
N CYS A 326 -15.06 -6.04 -3.17
CA CYS A 326 -14.58 -5.27 -4.31
C CYS A 326 -15.77 -4.59 -5.04
N ARG A 327 -16.68 -4.00 -4.25
CA ARG A 327 -17.89 -3.33 -4.77
C ARG A 327 -17.50 -2.07 -5.52
N ALA A 328 -18.06 -1.89 -6.72
CA ALA A 328 -17.71 -0.78 -7.62
C ALA A 328 -16.19 -0.62 -7.88
N THR A 329 -15.40 -1.68 -7.63
CA THR A 329 -13.96 -1.68 -7.91
C THR A 329 -13.76 -1.81 -9.41
N LYS A 330 -12.76 -1.10 -9.93
CA LYS A 330 -12.39 -1.17 -11.35
C LYS A 330 -11.19 -2.07 -11.56
N PHE A 331 -11.26 -2.90 -12.59
CA PHE A 331 -10.24 -3.82 -13.07
C PHE A 331 -10.15 -3.70 -14.61
N VAL A 332 -10.42 -2.51 -15.15
CA VAL A 332 -10.54 -2.32 -16.60
C VAL A 332 -9.21 -2.64 -17.26
N ASN A 333 -9.22 -3.51 -18.28
CA ASN A 333 -8.03 -4.01 -18.97
C ASN A 333 -6.98 -4.68 -18.05
N ALA A 334 -7.33 -5.06 -16.82
CA ALA A 334 -6.41 -5.73 -15.92
C ALA A 334 -6.11 -7.16 -16.39
N ASN A 335 -4.90 -7.65 -16.12
CA ASN A 335 -4.53 -9.04 -16.30
C ASN A 335 -4.76 -9.83 -15.01
N LEU A 336 -5.88 -10.53 -14.94
CA LEU A 336 -6.36 -11.33 -13.82
C LEU A 336 -6.38 -12.84 -14.15
N ARG A 337 -5.50 -13.29 -15.06
CA ARG A 337 -5.42 -14.69 -15.44
C ARG A 337 -5.17 -15.57 -14.21
N GLY A 338 -6.03 -16.57 -14.01
CA GLY A 338 -5.95 -17.49 -12.87
C GLY A 338 -6.26 -16.85 -11.51
N ALA A 339 -6.77 -15.61 -11.47
CA ALA A 339 -7.12 -14.95 -10.21
C ALA A 339 -8.30 -15.65 -9.53
N ASN A 340 -8.32 -15.64 -8.19
CA ASN A 340 -9.31 -16.34 -7.38
C ASN A 340 -10.22 -15.36 -6.63
N PHE A 341 -11.42 -15.14 -7.16
CA PHE A 341 -12.52 -14.35 -6.58
C PHE A 341 -13.54 -15.22 -5.80
N GLY A 342 -13.16 -16.40 -5.33
CA GLY A 342 -14.06 -17.31 -4.63
C GLY A 342 -14.78 -16.61 -3.46
N LYS A 343 -16.11 -16.61 -3.47
CA LYS A 343 -16.97 -15.94 -2.48
C LYS A 343 -16.76 -14.42 -2.35
N ALA A 344 -16.09 -13.77 -3.30
CA ALA A 344 -15.93 -12.32 -3.31
C ALA A 344 -17.27 -11.59 -3.53
N GLN A 345 -17.33 -10.33 -3.12
CA GLN A 345 -18.48 -9.44 -3.33
C GLN A 345 -18.06 -8.25 -4.20
N GLY A 346 -18.34 -8.32 -5.49
CA GLY A 346 -18.01 -7.31 -6.50
C GLY A 346 -19.23 -6.71 -7.18
N ASP A 347 -20.29 -6.42 -6.42
CA ASP A 347 -21.49 -5.76 -6.98
C ASP A 347 -21.10 -4.43 -7.66
N GLY A 348 -21.50 -4.26 -8.91
CA GLY A 348 -21.19 -3.08 -9.73
C GLY A 348 -19.72 -2.92 -10.12
N ALA A 349 -18.86 -3.93 -9.89
CA ALA A 349 -17.46 -3.88 -10.31
C ALA A 349 -17.32 -3.76 -11.84
N ASP A 350 -16.26 -3.12 -12.31
CA ASP A 350 -15.97 -2.95 -13.73
C ASP A 350 -14.74 -3.76 -14.13
N LEU A 351 -14.96 -4.85 -14.86
CA LEU A 351 -13.95 -5.75 -15.41
C LEU A 351 -13.92 -5.67 -16.95
N GLY A 352 -14.35 -4.56 -17.55
CA GLY A 352 -14.35 -4.37 -18.99
C GLY A 352 -12.98 -4.61 -19.62
N GLY A 353 -12.92 -5.43 -20.66
CA GLY A 353 -11.68 -5.77 -21.36
C GLY A 353 -10.65 -6.58 -20.55
N ALA A 354 -10.94 -6.95 -19.30
CA ALA A 354 -10.01 -7.66 -18.45
C ALA A 354 -9.71 -9.07 -18.99
N ASN A 355 -8.49 -9.56 -18.72
CA ASN A 355 -8.12 -10.94 -18.97
C ASN A 355 -8.35 -11.79 -17.71
N LEU A 356 -9.36 -12.63 -17.73
CA LEU A 356 -9.84 -13.48 -16.64
C LEU A 356 -9.79 -14.98 -17.05
N ASP A 357 -8.94 -15.34 -18.02
CA ASP A 357 -8.75 -16.74 -18.39
C ASP A 357 -8.43 -17.59 -17.15
N SER A 358 -9.20 -18.65 -16.98
CA SER A 358 -9.11 -19.61 -15.87
C SER A 358 -9.30 -18.98 -14.48
N ALA A 359 -9.93 -17.80 -14.38
CA ALA A 359 -10.25 -17.20 -13.10
C ALA A 359 -11.35 -17.98 -12.36
N ASP A 360 -11.35 -17.90 -11.02
CA ASP A 360 -12.28 -18.60 -10.15
C ASP A 360 -13.25 -17.63 -9.47
N PHE A 361 -14.53 -17.73 -9.79
CA PHE A 361 -15.65 -16.96 -9.23
C PHE A 361 -16.63 -17.85 -8.47
N ARG A 362 -16.19 -19.02 -7.98
CA ARG A 362 -17.06 -19.96 -7.25
C ARG A 362 -17.79 -19.25 -6.11
N GLN A 363 -19.12 -19.29 -6.15
CA GLN A 363 -20.00 -18.68 -5.13
C GLN A 363 -19.76 -17.17 -4.93
N ALA A 364 -19.13 -16.49 -5.88
CA ALA A 364 -18.94 -15.05 -5.84
C ALA A 364 -20.24 -14.32 -6.19
N ARG A 365 -20.37 -13.06 -5.77
CA ARG A 365 -21.47 -12.17 -6.16
C ARG A 365 -20.90 -10.97 -6.91
N PHE A 366 -21.36 -10.77 -8.14
CA PHE A 366 -21.00 -9.67 -9.04
C PHE A 366 -22.27 -9.18 -9.75
N CYS A 367 -23.32 -8.87 -8.98
CA CYS A 367 -24.55 -8.32 -9.54
C CYS A 367 -24.27 -6.96 -10.17
N ASP A 368 -24.90 -6.67 -11.31
CA ASP A 368 -24.72 -5.40 -12.03
C ASP A 368 -23.26 -5.09 -12.46
N ALA A 369 -22.36 -6.07 -12.39
CA ALA A 369 -20.97 -5.89 -12.79
C ALA A 369 -20.81 -5.82 -14.31
N ARG A 370 -19.74 -5.17 -14.77
CA ARG A 370 -19.41 -5.04 -16.19
C ARG A 370 -18.26 -5.99 -16.55
N PHE A 371 -18.47 -6.81 -17.55
CA PHE A 371 -17.50 -7.73 -18.16
C PHE A 371 -17.44 -7.51 -19.68
N GLU A 372 -17.84 -6.34 -20.17
CA GLU A 372 -17.92 -6.04 -21.59
C GLU A 372 -16.56 -6.26 -22.27
N GLY A 373 -16.54 -7.08 -23.33
CA GLY A 373 -15.32 -7.42 -24.07
C GLY A 373 -14.24 -8.16 -23.28
N ALA A 374 -14.54 -8.61 -22.05
CA ALA A 374 -13.58 -9.32 -21.22
C ALA A 374 -13.30 -10.73 -21.77
N LYS A 375 -12.09 -11.23 -21.51
CA LYS A 375 -11.63 -12.57 -21.91
C LYS A 375 -11.72 -13.50 -20.71
N LEU A 376 -12.70 -14.39 -20.67
CA LEU A 376 -12.92 -15.33 -19.57
C LEU A 376 -12.99 -16.81 -20.05
N PRO A 377 -12.11 -17.28 -20.96
CA PRO A 377 -12.12 -18.69 -21.31
C PRO A 377 -11.81 -19.53 -20.07
N ASN A 378 -12.40 -20.71 -19.95
CA ASN A 378 -12.19 -21.63 -18.83
C ASN A 378 -12.56 -21.07 -17.44
N LEU A 379 -13.34 -19.99 -17.37
CA LEU A 379 -13.83 -19.40 -16.12
C LEU A 379 -14.51 -20.45 -15.23
N LEU A 380 -14.26 -20.40 -13.92
CA LEU A 380 -14.94 -21.25 -12.94
C LEU A 380 -15.92 -20.42 -12.09
N ALA A 381 -17.19 -20.36 -12.49
CA ALA A 381 -18.23 -19.58 -11.80
C ALA A 381 -19.45 -20.41 -11.33
N PRO A 382 -19.32 -21.66 -10.85
CA PRO A 382 -20.49 -22.39 -10.41
C PRO A 382 -21.10 -21.75 -9.16
N ARG A 383 -22.43 -21.64 -9.17
CA ARG A 383 -23.23 -20.96 -8.12
C ARG A 383 -22.85 -19.50 -7.88
N ALA A 384 -22.19 -18.85 -8.84
CA ALA A 384 -21.97 -17.42 -8.79
C ALA A 384 -23.29 -16.66 -9.00
N ASP A 385 -23.42 -15.50 -8.35
CA ASP A 385 -24.51 -14.57 -8.56
C ASP A 385 -24.03 -13.45 -9.48
N LEU A 386 -24.46 -13.53 -10.74
CA LEU A 386 -24.08 -12.66 -11.86
C LEU A 386 -25.33 -11.98 -12.45
N ALA A 387 -26.37 -11.79 -11.63
CA ALA A 387 -27.62 -11.21 -12.07
C ALA A 387 -27.39 -9.79 -12.61
N ARG A 388 -28.01 -9.48 -13.75
CA ARG A 388 -27.89 -8.18 -14.45
C ARG A 388 -26.47 -7.76 -14.84
N ALA A 389 -25.49 -8.64 -14.76
CA ALA A 389 -24.14 -8.33 -15.22
C ALA A 389 -24.09 -8.16 -16.75
N ASN A 390 -23.20 -7.30 -17.23
CA ASN A 390 -22.99 -7.06 -18.65
C ASN A 390 -21.79 -7.84 -19.19
N PHE A 391 -22.06 -8.93 -19.90
CA PHE A 391 -21.08 -9.76 -20.62
C PHE A 391 -21.11 -9.50 -22.14
N SER A 392 -21.60 -8.36 -22.61
CA SER A 392 -21.65 -8.10 -24.06
C SER A 392 -20.26 -8.20 -24.68
N HIS A 393 -20.15 -8.91 -25.80
CA HIS A 393 -18.87 -9.18 -26.50
C HIS A 393 -17.81 -9.94 -25.69
N ALA A 394 -18.15 -10.50 -24.52
CA ALA A 394 -17.20 -11.26 -23.72
C ALA A 394 -16.95 -12.67 -24.29
N ASP A 395 -15.76 -13.21 -24.03
CA ASP A 395 -15.44 -14.61 -24.31
C ASP A 395 -15.58 -15.45 -23.03
N LEU A 396 -16.58 -16.32 -22.97
CA LEU A 396 -16.82 -17.27 -21.88
C LEU A 396 -16.63 -18.72 -22.34
N SER A 397 -15.88 -18.95 -23.42
CA SER A 397 -15.71 -20.27 -24.00
C SER A 397 -15.14 -21.28 -23.00
N ASN A 398 -15.71 -22.49 -22.99
CA ASN A 398 -15.37 -23.58 -22.09
C ASN A 398 -15.51 -23.27 -20.58
N GLY A 399 -16.11 -22.12 -20.22
CA GLY A 399 -16.35 -21.74 -18.83
C GLY A 399 -17.39 -22.64 -18.14
N SER A 400 -17.25 -22.81 -16.84
CA SER A 400 -18.21 -23.49 -15.97
C SER A 400 -19.07 -22.49 -15.23
N LEU A 401 -20.32 -22.31 -15.66
CA LEU A 401 -21.34 -21.43 -15.09
C LEU A 401 -22.47 -22.24 -14.45
N ARG A 402 -22.16 -23.46 -13.98
CA ARG A 402 -23.16 -24.40 -13.48
C ARG A 402 -23.92 -23.82 -12.28
N ALA A 403 -25.25 -23.82 -12.34
CA ALA A 403 -26.12 -23.25 -11.31
C ALA A 403 -25.85 -21.77 -10.99
N ALA A 404 -25.20 -21.04 -11.89
CA ALA A 404 -25.00 -19.60 -11.75
C ALA A 404 -26.33 -18.85 -11.94
N GLN A 405 -26.49 -17.72 -11.25
CA GLN A 405 -27.60 -16.80 -11.44
C GLN A 405 -27.19 -15.77 -12.49
N LEU A 406 -27.80 -15.82 -13.67
CA LEU A 406 -27.56 -14.91 -14.81
C LEU A 406 -28.86 -14.17 -15.19
N GLY A 407 -29.82 -14.10 -14.26
CA GLY A 407 -31.11 -13.47 -14.50
C GLY A 407 -30.95 -12.00 -14.91
N GLY A 408 -31.47 -11.63 -16.07
CA GLY A 408 -31.34 -10.28 -16.62
C GLY A 408 -29.93 -9.91 -17.12
N ALA A 409 -28.97 -10.84 -17.13
CA ALA A 409 -27.63 -10.55 -17.63
C ALA A 409 -27.64 -10.24 -19.13
N ASN A 410 -26.78 -9.32 -19.57
CA ASN A 410 -26.58 -9.03 -20.99
C ASN A 410 -25.44 -9.89 -21.54
N LEU A 411 -25.75 -10.90 -22.36
CA LEU A 411 -24.79 -11.77 -23.04
C LEU A 411 -24.78 -11.53 -24.56
N ALA A 412 -25.26 -10.38 -25.02
CA ALA A 412 -25.31 -10.07 -26.44
C ALA A 412 -23.91 -10.18 -27.07
N HIS A 413 -23.80 -10.87 -28.21
CA HIS A 413 -22.53 -11.12 -28.91
C HIS A 413 -21.46 -11.89 -28.11
N ALA A 414 -21.79 -12.45 -26.94
CA ALA A 414 -20.83 -13.22 -26.16
C ALA A 414 -20.51 -14.58 -26.82
N CYS A 415 -19.31 -15.10 -26.58
CA CYS A 415 -18.94 -16.47 -26.94
C CYS A 415 -19.16 -17.41 -25.75
N LEU A 416 -20.13 -18.31 -25.83
CA LEU A 416 -20.43 -19.33 -24.83
C LEU A 416 -20.13 -20.74 -25.36
N ASP A 417 -19.28 -20.85 -26.38
CA ASP A 417 -18.97 -22.13 -27.02
C ASP A 417 -18.33 -23.10 -26.00
N GLY A 418 -18.86 -24.31 -25.92
CA GLY A 418 -18.44 -25.33 -24.96
C GLY A 418 -18.76 -25.04 -23.49
N ALA A 419 -19.39 -23.91 -23.16
CA ALA A 419 -19.66 -23.51 -21.78
C ALA A 419 -20.63 -24.48 -21.07
N ASP A 420 -20.41 -24.72 -19.78
CA ASP A 420 -21.28 -25.51 -18.93
C ASP A 420 -22.26 -24.61 -18.18
N LEU A 421 -23.49 -24.50 -18.71
CA LEU A 421 -24.59 -23.70 -18.18
C LEU A 421 -25.66 -24.58 -17.52
N ARG A 422 -25.32 -25.83 -17.15
CA ARG A 422 -26.30 -26.73 -16.52
C ARG A 422 -26.87 -26.12 -15.26
N ASP A 423 -28.17 -26.25 -15.07
CA ASP A 423 -28.89 -25.74 -13.91
C ASP A 423 -28.80 -24.20 -13.72
N ALA A 424 -28.25 -23.44 -14.67
CA ALA A 424 -28.08 -21.99 -14.57
C ALA A 424 -29.41 -21.24 -14.77
N ASP A 425 -29.61 -20.12 -14.06
CA ASP A 425 -30.77 -19.25 -14.27
C ASP A 425 -30.47 -18.14 -15.27
N LEU A 426 -30.97 -18.28 -16.49
CA LEU A 426 -30.83 -17.34 -17.60
C LEU A 426 -32.13 -16.54 -17.82
N LYS A 427 -33.03 -16.48 -16.84
CA LYS A 427 -34.32 -15.81 -17.01
C LYS A 427 -34.14 -14.34 -17.40
N ARG A 428 -34.81 -13.90 -18.48
CA ARG A 428 -34.73 -12.52 -19.00
C ARG A 428 -33.31 -12.06 -19.38
N SER A 429 -32.37 -12.98 -19.58
CA SER A 429 -31.05 -12.61 -20.10
C SER A 429 -31.14 -12.23 -21.59
N VAL A 430 -30.22 -11.40 -22.06
CA VAL A 430 -30.09 -11.06 -23.48
C VAL A 430 -29.08 -11.99 -24.11
N LEU A 431 -29.50 -12.81 -25.08
CA LEU A 431 -28.66 -13.79 -25.79
C LEU A 431 -28.50 -13.44 -27.28
N PHE A 432 -28.93 -12.24 -27.70
CA PHE A 432 -28.85 -11.77 -29.08
C PHE A 432 -27.45 -11.98 -29.67
N LYS A 433 -27.37 -12.78 -30.74
CA LYS A 433 -26.11 -13.13 -31.44
C LYS A 433 -25.02 -13.76 -30.55
N ALA A 434 -25.37 -14.33 -29.40
CA ALA A 434 -24.43 -15.10 -28.59
C ALA A 434 -24.15 -16.47 -29.24
N SER A 435 -22.87 -16.79 -29.44
CA SER A 435 -22.48 -18.13 -29.90
C SER A 435 -22.59 -19.13 -28.75
N ARG A 436 -23.17 -20.31 -29.00
CA ARG A 436 -23.47 -21.32 -27.98
C ARG A 436 -23.16 -22.74 -28.48
N THR A 437 -22.21 -22.87 -29.41
CA THR A 437 -21.87 -24.15 -30.03
C THR A 437 -21.32 -25.11 -28.98
N GLY A 438 -21.97 -26.26 -28.79
CA GLY A 438 -21.56 -27.25 -27.79
C GLY A 438 -21.81 -26.85 -26.33
N ALA A 439 -22.52 -25.75 -26.07
CA ALA A 439 -22.88 -25.34 -24.71
C ALA A 439 -23.82 -26.36 -24.05
N LYS A 440 -23.60 -26.66 -22.77
CA LYS A 440 -24.39 -27.62 -21.99
C LYS A 440 -25.49 -26.88 -21.23
N LEU A 441 -26.75 -27.06 -21.62
CA LEU A 441 -27.90 -26.30 -21.09
C LEU A 441 -28.91 -27.16 -20.31
N SER A 442 -28.60 -28.41 -19.96
CA SER A 442 -29.56 -29.26 -19.25
C SER A 442 -29.95 -28.64 -17.90
N GLY A 443 -31.26 -28.42 -17.68
CA GLY A 443 -31.78 -27.80 -16.47
C GLY A 443 -31.66 -26.27 -16.42
N ALA A 444 -31.12 -25.62 -17.46
CA ALA A 444 -31.00 -24.18 -17.50
C ALA A 444 -32.39 -23.51 -17.67
N ASN A 445 -32.66 -22.46 -16.90
CA ASN A 445 -33.90 -21.70 -16.99
C ASN A 445 -33.74 -20.54 -17.98
N THR A 446 -34.22 -20.71 -19.21
CA THR A 446 -34.15 -19.69 -20.28
C THR A 446 -35.45 -18.92 -20.46
N LYS A 447 -36.34 -18.94 -19.46
CA LYS A 447 -37.65 -18.29 -19.55
C LYS A 447 -37.49 -16.79 -19.84
N ASP A 448 -38.25 -16.29 -20.80
CA ASP A 448 -38.27 -14.88 -21.22
C ASP A 448 -36.89 -14.35 -21.68
N ALA A 449 -35.95 -15.23 -22.07
CA ALA A 449 -34.67 -14.81 -22.64
C ALA A 449 -34.88 -14.06 -23.97
N ILE A 450 -34.10 -13.00 -24.18
CA ILE A 450 -34.23 -12.07 -25.29
C ILE A 450 -33.21 -12.46 -26.37
N GLU A 451 -33.69 -12.98 -27.50
CA GLU A 451 -32.87 -13.45 -28.63
C GLU A 451 -32.82 -12.44 -29.79
N ASN A 452 -33.62 -11.37 -29.73
CA ASN A 452 -33.68 -10.30 -30.74
C ASN A 452 -32.84 -9.09 -30.30
N ASP A 453 -32.60 -8.17 -31.24
CA ASP A 453 -31.84 -6.94 -30.94
C ASP A 453 -32.53 -6.17 -29.80
N PRO A 454 -31.87 -5.96 -28.64
CA PRO A 454 -32.47 -5.25 -27.52
C PRO A 454 -32.67 -3.76 -27.81
N ASN A 455 -32.05 -3.21 -28.85
CA ASN A 455 -32.16 -1.81 -29.28
C ASN A 455 -33.06 -1.61 -30.51
N GLY A 456 -33.68 -2.69 -31.01
CA GLY A 456 -34.46 -2.73 -32.27
C GLY A 456 -35.96 -2.75 -32.06
#